data_AF-A0A0Q4NGA1-F1
#
_entry.id   AF-A0A0Q4NGA1-F1
#
_cell.length_a   1.000
_cell.length_b   1.000
_cell.length_c   1.000
_cell.angle_alpha   90.00
_cell.angle_beta   90.00
_cell.angle_gamma   90.00
#
_symmetry.space_group_name_H-M   'P 1'
#
loop_
_entity.id
_entity.type
_entity.pdbx_description
1 polymer ?
#
loop_
_entity_poly.entity_id
_entity_poly.type
_entity_poly.pdbx_seq_one_letter_code
_entity_poly.pdbx_strand_id
1 'polypeptide(L)'
;MDALRNYRVHDPQDKARYCKEGELREQRFIKMMNEQSHLTLWANPEKTATPKGKYAADLWVPGYGYCDLKTQETPFFRSKSKSGIPPEKAVTFNSKDLARYQEIYENIGIFFWVNWVNNVHDRFGTCPYRWGVYFIRLHEIYEIINSNATASHAYLGRQETDSDHFLATKGMNREGNALDSWLLNVDWMEPILVSQHNPWN
;
A
#
# COMPACT_ATOMS: atom_id res chain seq x y z
N MET A 1 -33.48 12.13 1.90
CA MET A 1 -32.45 12.56 0.91
C MET A 1 -31.66 13.66 1.55
N ASP A 2 -30.37 13.72 1.24
CA ASP A 2 -29.28 14.49 1.88
C ASP A 2 -28.53 13.81 3.04
N ALA A 3 -27.19 13.93 2.93
CA ALA A 3 -26.13 13.57 3.87
C ALA A 3 -25.53 12.15 3.82
N LEU A 4 -25.14 11.67 2.63
CA LEU A 4 -23.91 10.89 2.50
C LEU A 4 -22.87 11.76 1.78
N ARG A 5 -22.51 12.83 2.46
CA ARG A 5 -21.44 13.75 2.07
C ARG A 5 -20.15 12.94 2.04
N ASN A 6 -19.51 12.87 0.87
CA ASN A 6 -18.15 12.36 0.63
C ASN A 6 -17.26 12.45 1.88
N TYR A 7 -17.20 11.37 2.65
CA TYR A 7 -16.32 11.31 3.81
C TYR A 7 -14.97 10.78 3.34
N ARG A 8 -14.21 11.64 2.65
CA ARG A 8 -12.75 11.56 2.77
C ARG A 8 -12.46 11.98 4.20
N VAL A 9 -12.32 11.00 5.08
CA VAL A 9 -12.18 11.20 6.53
C VAL A 9 -11.06 12.23 6.79
N HIS A 10 -9.96 12.22 6.03
CA HIS A 10 -8.80 13.11 6.22
C HIS A 10 -8.09 13.55 4.92
N ASP A 11 -7.33 14.65 5.01
CA ASP A 11 -6.45 15.16 3.95
C ASP A 11 -5.25 14.20 3.73
N PRO A 12 -5.05 13.65 2.51
CA PRO A 12 -3.88 12.83 2.15
C PRO A 12 -2.51 13.50 2.34
N GLN A 13 -2.45 14.78 2.71
CA GLN A 13 -1.23 15.54 2.96
C GLN A 13 -0.80 15.59 4.45
N ASP A 14 -1.66 15.18 5.39
CA ASP A 14 -1.34 15.19 6.84
C ASP A 14 -0.46 14.01 7.29
N LYS A 15 0.83 14.10 6.98
CA LYS A 15 1.83 13.04 7.21
C LYS A 15 1.94 12.57 8.66
N ALA A 16 1.86 13.48 9.64
CA ALA A 16 2.07 13.15 11.05
C ALA A 16 0.96 12.24 11.58
N ARG A 17 -0.29 12.50 11.18
CA ARG A 17 -1.43 11.66 11.51
C ARG A 17 -1.36 10.28 10.84
N TYR A 18 -0.99 10.23 9.55
CA TYR A 18 -0.81 8.97 8.84
C TYR A 18 0.23 8.06 9.50
N CYS A 19 1.32 8.61 10.03
CA CYS A 19 2.32 7.84 10.77
C CYS A 19 1.73 7.18 12.02
N LYS A 20 1.01 7.92 12.86
CA LYS A 20 0.41 7.39 14.09
C LYS A 20 -0.69 6.36 13.81
N GLU A 21 -1.52 6.60 12.79
CA GLU A 21 -2.52 5.61 12.36
C GLU A 21 -1.87 4.36 11.76
N GLY A 22 -0.72 4.51 11.10
CA GLY A 22 0.10 3.40 10.59
C GLY A 22 0.54 2.44 11.69
N GLU A 23 1.13 2.95 12.77
CA GLU A 23 1.56 2.12 13.91
C GLU A 23 0.41 1.32 14.54
N LEU A 24 -0.77 1.92 14.69
CA LEU A 24 -1.95 1.22 15.19
C LEU A 24 -2.46 0.15 14.21
N ARG A 25 -2.41 0.44 12.90
CA ARG A 25 -2.77 -0.55 11.85
C ARG A 25 -1.80 -1.72 11.86
N GLU A 26 -0.50 -1.48 12.01
CA GLU A 26 0.52 -2.53 12.09
C GLU A 26 0.28 -3.46 13.27
N GLN A 27 0.05 -2.92 14.47
CA GLN A 27 -0.23 -3.73 15.66
C GLN A 27 -1.49 -4.60 15.48
N ARG A 28 -2.55 -4.03 14.89
CA ARG A 28 -3.78 -4.77 14.57
C ARG A 28 -3.52 -5.87 13.56
N PHE A 29 -2.77 -5.56 12.50
CA PHE A 29 -2.41 -6.52 11.47
C PHE A 29 -1.60 -7.70 12.06
N ILE A 30 -0.58 -7.42 12.87
CA ILE A 30 0.24 -8.43 13.54
C ILE A 30 -0.64 -9.34 14.41
N LYS A 31 -1.48 -8.76 15.27
CA LYS A 31 -2.38 -9.54 16.14
C LYS A 31 -3.29 -10.45 15.31
N MET A 32 -3.98 -9.87 14.33
CA MET A 32 -4.90 -10.59 13.45
C MET A 32 -4.22 -11.74 12.70
N MET A 33 -3.06 -11.48 12.08
CA MET A 33 -2.35 -12.50 11.31
C MET A 33 -1.84 -13.65 12.19
N ASN A 34 -1.33 -13.36 13.38
CA ASN A 34 -0.92 -14.41 14.32
C ASN A 34 -2.11 -15.24 14.83
N GLU A 35 -3.32 -14.66 14.89
CA GLU A 35 -4.53 -15.36 15.34
C GLU A 35 -5.22 -16.16 14.23
N GLN A 36 -5.15 -15.69 12.98
CA GLN A 36 -6.03 -16.16 11.90
C GLN A 36 -5.28 -16.80 10.72
N SER A 37 -3.97 -16.60 10.61
CA SER A 37 -3.16 -17.16 9.52
C SER A 37 -2.24 -18.27 10.01
N HIS A 38 -1.59 -18.96 9.08
CA HIS A 38 -0.54 -19.92 9.38
C HIS A 38 0.82 -19.27 9.67
N LEU A 39 0.93 -17.94 9.52
CA LEU A 39 2.16 -17.20 9.70
C LEU A 39 2.32 -16.70 11.13
N THR A 40 3.58 -16.61 11.56
CA THR A 40 3.95 -15.87 12.78
C THR A 40 4.56 -14.53 12.39
N LEU A 41 3.98 -13.42 12.84
CA LEU A 41 4.45 -12.08 12.52
C LEU A 41 4.99 -11.38 13.76
N TRP A 42 6.16 -10.77 13.63
CA TRP A 42 6.74 -9.89 14.64
C TRP A 42 6.89 -8.48 14.08
N ALA A 43 6.73 -7.47 14.94
CA ALA A 43 7.15 -6.12 14.60
C ALA A 43 8.66 -6.09 14.40
N ASN A 44 9.15 -5.33 13.42
CA ASN A 44 10.58 -5.20 13.22
C ASN A 44 11.22 -4.47 14.42
N PRO A 45 12.15 -5.11 15.17
CA PRO A 45 12.77 -4.50 16.34
C PRO A 45 13.59 -3.24 16.01
N GLU A 46 14.03 -3.08 14.76
CA GLU A 46 14.80 -1.93 14.32
C GLU A 46 13.98 -0.63 14.30
N LYS A 47 12.65 -0.72 14.25
CA LYS A 47 11.77 0.47 14.20
C LYS A 47 11.90 1.36 15.43
N THR A 48 12.17 0.77 16.59
CA THR A 48 12.33 1.50 17.86
C THR A 48 13.78 1.59 18.33
N ALA A 49 14.69 0.83 17.72
CA ALA A 49 16.08 0.72 18.19
C ALA A 49 16.97 1.91 17.77
N THR A 50 16.61 2.65 16.71
CA THR A 50 17.44 3.76 16.20
C THR A 50 16.60 4.96 15.72
N PRO A 51 17.18 6.18 15.64
CA PRO A 51 16.52 7.34 15.03
C PRO A 51 16.14 7.15 13.54
N LYS A 52 16.81 6.22 12.85
CA LYS A 52 16.49 5.84 11.46
C LYS A 52 15.44 4.72 11.37
N GLY A 53 15.07 4.11 12.50
CA GLY A 53 14.13 3.01 12.59
C GLY A 53 12.76 3.31 11.99
N LYS A 54 12.34 4.58 11.94
CA LYS A 54 11.10 5.02 11.25
C LYS A 54 11.05 4.69 9.75
N TYR A 55 12.17 4.31 9.14
CA TYR A 55 12.25 3.90 7.73
C TYR A 55 12.54 2.41 7.55
N ALA A 56 12.68 1.66 8.64
CA ALA A 56 12.81 0.22 8.58
C ALA A 56 11.49 -0.41 8.13
N ALA A 57 11.56 -1.60 7.54
CA ALA A 57 10.40 -2.43 7.22
C ALA A 57 9.54 -2.66 8.47
N ASP A 58 8.23 -2.82 8.29
CA ASP A 58 7.27 -2.93 9.39
C ASP A 58 7.40 -4.22 10.20
N LEU A 59 7.70 -5.31 9.50
CA LEU A 59 7.52 -6.68 9.98
C LEU A 59 8.79 -7.51 9.78
N TRP A 60 8.94 -8.51 10.65
CA TRP A 60 9.79 -9.67 10.41
C TRP A 60 8.94 -10.93 10.50
N VAL A 61 9.10 -11.82 9.52
CA VAL A 61 8.29 -13.04 9.38
C VAL A 61 9.23 -14.24 9.14
N PRO A 62 9.23 -15.28 9.99
CA PRO A 62 10.09 -16.45 9.79
C PRO A 62 9.84 -17.10 8.42
N GLY A 63 10.91 -17.47 7.73
CA GLY A 63 10.85 -18.02 6.37
C GLY A 63 10.62 -16.98 5.26
N TYR A 64 10.12 -15.79 5.62
CA TYR A 64 9.85 -14.71 4.67
C TYR A 64 10.89 -13.58 4.76
N GLY A 65 11.44 -13.31 5.95
CA GLY A 65 12.37 -12.21 6.20
C GLY A 65 11.67 -10.88 6.54
N TYR A 66 12.32 -9.77 6.22
CA TYR A 66 11.76 -8.43 6.43
C TYR A 66 10.60 -8.18 5.45
N CYS A 67 9.49 -7.64 5.97
CA CYS A 67 8.32 -7.32 5.17
C CYS A 67 7.74 -5.95 5.53
N ASP A 68 7.11 -5.29 4.57
CA ASP A 68 6.41 -4.01 4.75
C ASP A 68 4.90 -4.20 4.60
N LEU A 69 4.12 -3.39 5.32
CA LEU A 69 2.66 -3.46 5.30
C LEU A 69 2.07 -2.26 4.54
N LYS A 70 1.35 -2.55 3.46
CA LYS A 70 0.56 -1.58 2.71
C LYS A 70 -0.93 -1.80 2.95
N THR A 71 -1.57 -0.89 3.69
CA THR A 71 -3.03 -0.95 3.92
C THR A 71 -3.78 -0.21 2.80
N GLN A 72 -4.85 -0.83 2.29
CA GLN A 72 -5.65 -0.35 1.15
C GLN A 72 -7.14 -0.34 1.51
N GLU A 73 -7.67 0.82 1.89
CA GLU A 73 -9.07 0.96 2.38
C GLU A 73 -10.04 1.48 1.31
N THR A 74 -9.52 2.00 0.19
CA THR A 74 -10.32 2.58 -0.89
C THR A 74 -9.89 1.98 -2.23
N PRO A 75 -10.82 1.43 -3.03
CA PRO A 75 -10.50 0.95 -4.36
C PRO A 75 -9.93 2.07 -5.24
N PHE A 76 -8.98 1.74 -6.10
CA PHE A 76 -8.52 2.68 -7.11
C PHE A 76 -9.49 2.68 -8.30
N PHE A 77 -10.55 3.48 -8.24
CA PHE A 77 -11.65 3.49 -9.22
C PHE A 77 -11.24 3.78 -10.67
N ARG A 78 -10.11 4.46 -10.89
CA ARG A 78 -9.61 4.81 -12.23
C ARG A 78 -8.59 3.81 -12.79
N SER A 79 -8.39 2.68 -12.13
CA SER A 79 -7.30 1.73 -12.44
C SER A 79 -7.48 1.16 -13.85
N LYS A 80 -8.71 0.81 -14.22
CA LYS A 80 -9.01 0.23 -15.53
C LYS A 80 -8.66 1.15 -16.69
N SER A 81 -8.99 2.44 -16.59
CA SER A 81 -8.65 3.41 -17.63
C SER A 81 -7.17 3.82 -17.62
N LYS A 82 -6.44 3.55 -16.54
CA LYS A 82 -5.01 3.88 -16.39
C LYS A 82 -4.06 2.74 -16.72
N SER A 83 -4.47 1.50 -16.47
CA SER A 83 -3.61 0.31 -16.51
C SER A 83 -4.29 -0.93 -17.08
N GLY A 84 -5.59 -0.87 -17.39
CA GLY A 84 -6.39 -2.05 -17.76
C GLY A 84 -6.85 -2.90 -16.57
N ILE A 85 -6.25 -2.73 -15.38
CA ILE A 85 -6.59 -3.49 -14.17
C ILE A 85 -7.96 -3.04 -13.62
N PRO A 86 -8.92 -3.95 -13.37
CA PRO A 86 -10.21 -3.58 -12.79
C PRO A 86 -10.09 -3.00 -11.37
N PRO A 87 -10.93 -2.02 -10.95
CA PRO A 87 -10.89 -1.44 -9.61
C PRO A 87 -11.04 -2.46 -8.48
N GLU A 88 -11.80 -3.52 -8.73
CA GLU A 88 -12.04 -4.61 -7.78
C GLU A 88 -10.85 -5.57 -7.62
N LYS A 89 -9.73 -5.25 -8.25
CA LYS A 89 -8.47 -5.99 -8.16
C LYS A 89 -7.24 -5.09 -7.96
N ALA A 90 -7.40 -3.77 -8.08
CA ALA A 90 -6.27 -2.85 -8.13
C ALA A 90 -5.82 -2.39 -6.74
N VAL A 91 -4.52 -2.54 -6.46
CA VAL A 91 -3.83 -1.90 -5.33
C VAL A 91 -2.73 -0.98 -5.85
N THR A 92 -2.32 0.00 -5.04
CA THR A 92 -1.25 0.93 -5.40
C THR A 92 0.02 0.66 -4.61
N PHE A 93 1.17 0.77 -5.28
CA PHE A 93 2.48 0.70 -4.65
C PHE A 93 3.30 1.95 -4.97
N ASN A 94 3.73 2.69 -3.95
CA ASN A 94 4.42 3.96 -4.14
C ASN A 94 5.80 3.76 -4.79
N SER A 95 6.12 4.55 -5.81
CA SER A 95 7.42 4.45 -6.49
C SER A 95 8.59 4.86 -5.60
N LYS A 96 8.37 5.77 -4.64
CA LYS A 96 9.38 6.10 -3.62
C LYS A 96 9.71 4.91 -2.72
N ASP A 97 8.74 4.04 -2.44
CA ASP A 97 8.94 2.87 -1.60
C ASP A 97 9.69 1.80 -2.40
N LEU A 98 9.31 1.58 -3.66
CA LEU A 98 10.06 0.75 -4.61
C LEU A 98 11.54 1.14 -4.68
N ALA A 99 11.84 2.40 -4.99
CA ALA A 99 13.21 2.92 -5.11
C ALA A 99 14.00 2.77 -3.80
N ARG A 100 13.37 3.11 -2.67
CA ARG A 100 14.02 3.01 -1.36
C ARG A 100 14.31 1.56 -0.97
N TYR A 101 13.37 0.65 -1.18
CA TYR A 101 13.56 -0.73 -0.76
C TYR A 101 14.66 -1.43 -1.56
N GLN A 102 14.78 -1.12 -2.85
CA GLN A 102 15.86 -1.63 -3.70
C GLN A 102 17.25 -1.27 -3.18
N GLU A 103 17.39 -0.11 -2.54
CA GLU A 103 18.68 0.36 -2.01
C GLU A 103 19.05 -0.28 -0.66
N ILE A 104 18.06 -0.72 0.11
CA ILE A 104 18.23 -1.09 1.52
C ILE A 104 18.11 -2.60 1.72
N TYR A 105 17.25 -3.27 0.94
CA TYR A 105 16.90 -4.66 1.14
C TYR A 105 17.23 -5.48 -0.10
N GLU A 106 17.98 -6.57 0.11
CA GLU A 106 18.25 -7.56 -0.94
C GLU A 106 16.96 -8.29 -1.35
N ASN A 107 16.10 -8.61 -0.39
CA ASN A 107 14.82 -9.28 -0.62
C ASN A 107 13.79 -8.91 0.45
N ILE A 108 12.95 -7.92 0.17
CA ILE A 108 11.82 -7.53 1.04
C ILE A 108 10.50 -8.11 0.51
N GLY A 109 9.66 -8.55 1.43
CA GLY A 109 8.27 -8.92 1.15
C GLY A 109 7.30 -7.75 1.36
N ILE A 110 6.22 -7.69 0.59
CA ILE A 110 5.20 -6.66 0.70
C ILE A 110 3.87 -7.34 0.98
N PHE A 111 3.27 -7.04 2.14
CA PHE A 111 1.90 -7.41 2.44
C PHE A 111 0.96 -6.28 2.04
N PHE A 112 -0.02 -6.59 1.20
CA PHE A 112 -1.15 -5.72 0.94
C PHE A 112 -2.34 -6.16 1.79
N TRP A 113 -2.71 -5.34 2.77
CA TRP A 113 -3.93 -5.52 3.54
C TRP A 113 -5.07 -4.71 2.93
N VAL A 114 -5.92 -5.39 2.17
CA VAL A 114 -7.08 -4.83 1.49
C VAL A 114 -8.29 -4.91 2.41
N ASN A 115 -8.96 -3.78 2.63
CA ASN A 115 -10.25 -3.69 3.30
C ASN A 115 -11.08 -2.55 2.70
N TRP A 116 -11.70 -2.79 1.54
CA TRP A 116 -12.40 -1.75 0.78
C TRP A 116 -13.77 -1.40 1.35
N VAL A 117 -13.75 -0.67 2.46
CA VAL A 117 -14.96 -0.14 3.12
C VAL A 117 -15.52 1.08 2.41
N ASN A 118 -14.69 1.84 1.69
CA ASN A 118 -15.09 3.03 0.92
C ASN A 118 -15.34 2.69 -0.55
N ASN A 119 -16.30 1.81 -0.79
CA ASN A 119 -16.48 1.14 -2.09
C ASN A 119 -17.46 1.84 -3.04
N VAL A 120 -17.87 3.08 -2.75
CA VAL A 120 -18.74 3.90 -3.59
C VAL A 120 -18.03 5.22 -3.93
N HIS A 121 -18.09 5.63 -5.20
CA HIS A 121 -17.57 6.91 -5.66
C HIS A 121 -18.56 7.57 -6.62
N ASP A 122 -19.00 8.80 -6.31
CA ASP A 122 -20.05 9.54 -7.03
C ASP A 122 -19.88 9.53 -8.57
N ARG A 123 -18.65 9.77 -9.03
CA ARG A 123 -18.32 9.83 -10.47
C ARG A 123 -18.01 8.48 -11.13
N PHE A 124 -17.50 7.50 -10.37
CA PHE A 124 -16.90 6.29 -10.95
C PHE A 124 -17.67 5.01 -10.58
N GLY A 125 -18.79 5.14 -9.86
CA GLY A 125 -19.68 4.05 -9.51
C GLY A 125 -19.23 3.29 -8.26
N THR A 126 -19.64 2.03 -8.18
CA THR A 126 -19.42 1.17 -7.03
C THR A 126 -18.42 0.06 -7.34
N CYS A 127 -17.58 -0.26 -6.38
CA CYS A 127 -16.74 -1.44 -6.36
C CYS A 127 -17.32 -2.46 -5.38
N PRO A 128 -17.28 -3.78 -5.64
CA PRO A 128 -17.60 -4.77 -4.63
C PRO A 128 -16.73 -4.62 -3.37
N TYR A 129 -17.30 -4.93 -2.21
CA TYR A 129 -16.49 -5.07 -0.99
C TYR A 129 -15.45 -6.16 -1.21
N ARG A 130 -14.23 -5.94 -0.71
CA ARG A 130 -13.17 -6.94 -0.68
C ARG A 130 -12.38 -6.80 0.62
N TRP A 131 -12.11 -7.95 1.23
CA TRP A 131 -11.16 -8.08 2.30
C TRP A 131 -10.11 -9.13 1.96
N GLY A 132 -8.84 -8.84 2.23
CA GLY A 132 -7.80 -9.84 2.12
C GLY A 132 -6.40 -9.33 2.44
N VAL A 133 -5.50 -10.28 2.63
CA VAL A 133 -4.06 -10.10 2.81
C VAL A 133 -3.37 -10.83 1.69
N TYR A 134 -2.65 -10.08 0.87
CA TYR A 134 -1.93 -10.58 -0.29
C TYR A 134 -0.44 -10.33 -0.11
N PHE A 135 0.38 -11.26 -0.56
CA PHE A 135 1.82 -11.20 -0.43
C PHE A 135 2.51 -11.21 -1.79
N ILE A 136 3.55 -10.39 -1.93
CA ILE A 136 4.42 -10.37 -3.11
C ILE A 136 5.83 -9.93 -2.71
N ARG A 137 6.84 -10.41 -3.43
CA ARG A 137 8.24 -9.97 -3.29
C ARG A 137 8.50 -8.73 -4.11
N LEU A 138 9.45 -7.91 -3.66
CA LEU A 138 9.85 -6.73 -4.42
C LEU A 138 10.35 -7.07 -5.83
N HIS A 139 11.08 -8.18 -6.01
CA HIS A 139 11.57 -8.60 -7.32
C HIS A 139 10.44 -8.97 -8.30
N GLU A 140 9.36 -9.59 -7.81
CA GLU A 140 8.18 -9.90 -8.63
C GLU A 140 7.48 -8.62 -9.09
N ILE A 141 7.43 -7.58 -8.25
CA ILE A 141 6.93 -6.25 -8.67
C ILE A 141 7.79 -5.68 -9.81
N TYR A 142 9.12 -5.82 -9.76
CA TYR A 142 9.99 -5.39 -10.86
C TYR A 142 9.74 -6.16 -12.15
N GLU A 143 9.56 -7.47 -12.08
CA GLU A 143 9.24 -8.30 -13.24
C GLU A 143 7.92 -7.86 -13.90
N ILE A 144 6.90 -7.57 -13.08
CA ILE A 144 5.61 -7.04 -13.55
C ILE A 144 5.80 -5.69 -14.26
N ILE A 145 6.59 -4.76 -13.68
CA ILE A 145 6.87 -3.46 -14.29
C ILE A 145 7.62 -3.63 -15.62
N ASN A 146 8.67 -4.45 -15.64
CA ASN A 146 9.52 -4.67 -16.82
C ASN A 146 8.79 -5.40 -17.95
N SER A 147 7.77 -6.21 -17.62
CA SER A 147 6.91 -6.87 -18.60
C SER A 147 5.89 -5.93 -19.27
N ASN A 148 5.76 -4.68 -18.81
CA ASN A 148 4.71 -3.74 -19.20
C ASN A 148 3.28 -4.21 -18.89
N ALA A 149 3.12 -5.13 -17.94
CA ALA A 149 1.79 -5.60 -17.48
C ALA A 149 1.05 -4.56 -16.62
N THR A 150 1.73 -3.48 -16.20
CA THR A 150 1.22 -2.43 -15.33
C THR A 150 1.58 -1.03 -15.85
N ALA A 151 0.96 -0.01 -15.28
CA ALA A 151 1.28 1.39 -15.52
C ALA A 151 1.39 2.17 -14.20
N SER A 152 2.22 3.22 -14.21
CA SER A 152 2.29 4.17 -13.10
C SER A 152 1.17 5.22 -13.18
N HIS A 153 0.78 5.72 -12.01
CA HIS A 153 -0.18 6.80 -11.85
C HIS A 153 0.45 7.98 -11.11
N ALA A 154 0.65 9.09 -11.83
CA ALA A 154 1.10 10.34 -11.23
C ALA A 154 0.01 11.03 -10.42
N TYR A 155 0.37 11.48 -9.21
CA TYR A 155 -0.47 12.33 -8.37
C TYR A 155 -0.29 13.80 -8.76
N LEU A 156 -1.17 14.31 -9.62
CA LEU A 156 -1.08 15.68 -10.15
C LEU A 156 -0.96 16.77 -9.06
N GLY A 157 -1.65 16.60 -7.92
CA GLY A 157 -1.58 17.54 -6.79
C GLY A 157 -0.29 17.49 -5.97
N ARG A 158 0.67 16.63 -6.33
CA ARG A 158 1.98 16.50 -5.67
C ARG A 158 3.14 16.83 -6.60
N GLN A 159 2.86 17.15 -7.87
CA GLN A 159 3.86 17.54 -8.85
C GLN A 159 4.31 18.98 -8.57
N GLU A 160 5.61 19.20 -8.46
CA GLU A 160 6.20 20.51 -8.20
C GLU A 160 6.91 21.00 -9.48
N THR A 161 6.77 22.28 -9.81
CA THR A 161 7.41 22.88 -10.99
C THR A 161 8.92 23.06 -10.82
N ASP A 162 9.39 23.24 -9.58
CA ASP A 162 10.81 23.35 -9.20
C ASP A 162 11.20 22.18 -8.28
N SER A 163 11.00 20.94 -8.73
CA SER A 163 11.39 19.77 -7.95
C SER A 163 12.92 19.70 -7.82
N ASP A 164 13.42 19.49 -6.60
CA ASP A 164 14.81 19.13 -6.36
C ASP A 164 15.12 17.82 -7.12
N HIS A 165 16.19 17.81 -7.93
CA HIS A 165 16.56 16.66 -8.75
C HIS A 165 16.75 15.38 -7.92
N PHE A 166 17.29 15.49 -6.71
CA PHE A 166 17.45 14.37 -5.80
C PHE A 166 16.08 13.82 -5.36
N LEU A 167 15.12 14.67 -5.02
CA LEU A 167 13.80 14.23 -4.60
C LEU A 167 13.00 13.60 -5.74
N ALA A 168 13.13 14.16 -6.96
CA ALA A 168 12.53 13.61 -8.17
C ALA A 168 13.05 12.20 -8.48
N THR A 169 14.37 11.98 -8.39
CA THR A 169 14.94 10.63 -8.59
C THR A 169 14.50 9.61 -7.53
N LYS A 170 14.10 10.07 -6.34
CA LYS A 170 13.50 9.23 -5.29
C LYS A 170 11.98 9.12 -5.37
N GLY A 171 11.35 9.70 -6.40
CA GLY A 171 9.90 9.64 -6.61
C GLY A 171 9.07 10.34 -5.52
N MET A 172 9.60 11.40 -4.90
CA MET A 172 8.91 12.14 -3.83
C MET A 172 8.98 13.67 -3.98
N ASN A 173 7.99 14.37 -3.41
CA ASN A 173 7.96 15.83 -3.34
C ASN A 173 8.77 16.35 -2.12
N ARG A 174 8.86 17.68 -1.92
CA ARG A 174 9.60 18.29 -0.78
C ARG A 174 9.11 17.88 0.61
N GLU A 175 7.86 17.45 0.70
CA GLU A 175 7.26 16.94 1.95
C GLU A 175 7.51 15.43 2.15
N GLY A 176 8.13 14.76 1.17
CA GLY A 176 8.39 13.32 1.15
C GLY A 176 7.15 12.48 0.77
N ASN A 177 6.13 13.09 0.17
CA ASN A 177 4.98 12.41 -0.39
C ASN A 177 5.32 11.80 -1.75
N ALA A 178 4.80 10.61 -2.05
CA ALA A 178 5.07 9.94 -3.34
C ALA A 178 4.48 10.75 -4.51
N LEU A 179 5.28 10.96 -5.56
CA LEU A 179 4.88 11.64 -6.80
C LEU A 179 3.97 10.76 -7.67
N ASP A 180 4.16 9.45 -7.60
CA ASP A 180 3.39 8.46 -8.36
C ASP A 180 3.34 7.10 -7.64
N SER A 181 2.52 6.20 -8.19
CA SER A 181 2.42 4.81 -7.73
C SER A 181 2.16 3.85 -8.88
N TRP A 182 2.71 2.65 -8.79
CA TRP A 182 2.40 1.53 -9.67
C TRP A 182 1.06 0.90 -9.30
N LEU A 183 0.28 0.52 -10.31
CA LEU A 183 -0.99 -0.19 -10.13
C LEU A 183 -0.77 -1.70 -10.22
N LEU A 184 -0.97 -2.43 -9.13
CA LEU A 184 -0.81 -3.88 -9.11
C LEU A 184 -2.18 -4.57 -9.06
N ASN A 185 -2.26 -5.77 -9.61
CA ASN A 185 -3.42 -6.63 -9.50
C ASN A 185 -3.19 -7.65 -8.39
N VAL A 186 -4.12 -7.74 -7.44
CA VAL A 186 -4.05 -8.72 -6.34
C VAL A 186 -4.05 -10.18 -6.81
N ASP A 187 -4.54 -10.46 -8.02
CA ASP A 187 -4.49 -11.81 -8.61
C ASP A 187 -3.06 -12.21 -9.05
N TRP A 188 -2.09 -11.28 -9.05
CA TRP A 188 -0.67 -11.55 -9.30
C TRP A 188 0.10 -11.91 -8.02
N MET A 189 -0.58 -11.95 -6.89
CA MET A 189 0.03 -12.06 -5.56
C MET A 189 -0.40 -13.37 -4.89
N GLU A 190 0.38 -13.85 -3.93
CA GLU A 190 0.00 -14.97 -3.09
C GLU A 190 -1.14 -14.53 -2.14
N PRO A 191 -2.32 -15.17 -2.18
CA PRO A 191 -3.38 -14.90 -1.22
C PRO A 191 -3.08 -15.60 0.10
N ILE A 192 -2.89 -14.84 1.17
CA ILE A 192 -2.60 -15.38 2.51
C ILE A 192 -3.89 -15.59 3.30
N LEU A 193 -4.76 -14.58 3.30
CA LEU A 193 -6.12 -14.63 3.86
C LEU A 193 -7.04 -13.84 2.95
N VAL A 194 -8.19 -14.39 2.58
CA VAL A 194 -9.15 -13.70 1.70
C VAL A 194 -10.56 -13.97 2.17
N SER A 195 -11.40 -12.94 2.10
CA SER A 195 -12.83 -13.07 2.43
C SER A 195 -13.66 -12.17 1.51
N GLN A 196 -14.81 -12.68 1.10
CA GLN A 196 -15.83 -11.90 0.40
C GLN A 196 -16.75 -11.13 1.35
N HIS A 197 -16.61 -11.38 2.66
CA HIS A 197 -17.36 -10.71 3.73
C HIS A 197 -16.40 -10.03 4.69
N ASN A 198 -16.91 -9.03 5.41
CA ASN A 198 -16.14 -8.42 6.48
C ASN A 198 -15.91 -9.49 7.56
N PRO A 199 -14.65 -9.91 7.85
CA PRO A 199 -14.39 -10.93 8.87
C PRO A 199 -14.70 -10.45 10.30
N TRP A 200 -15.10 -9.18 10.44
CA TRP A 200 -15.46 -8.54 11.71
C TRP A 200 -16.97 -8.32 11.89
N ASN A 201 -17.80 -8.79 10.94
CA ASN A 201 -19.27 -8.74 11.03
C ASN A 201 -19.86 -10.13 11.30
#